data_AF-A0A963NYA3-F1
#
_entry.id   AF-A0A963NYA3-F1
#
_cell.length_a   1.000
_cell.length_b   1.000
_cell.length_c   1.000
_cell.angle_alpha   90.00
_cell.angle_beta   90.00
_cell.angle_gamma   90.00
#
_symmetry.space_group_name_H-M   'P 1'
#
loop_
_entity.id
_entity.type
_entity.pdbx_description
1 polymer ?
#
loop_
_entity_poly.entity_id
_entity_poly.type
_entity_poly.pdbx_seq_one_letter_code
_entity_poly.pdbx_strand_id
1 'polypeptide(L)'
;MSFHTRIMGAALAGATLAFATAASAETLRLGHDQPEAHGYQEVGVYLDKRLKEELGDDWAVTIFPGAQLGNEMAMLDSVIAGNLDMSIA
;
A
#
# COMPACT_ATOMS: atom_id res chain seq x y z
N MET A 1 -43.86 52.29 13.97
CA MET A 1 -42.45 52.02 14.32
C MET A 1 -42.45 51.08 15.53
N SER A 2 -41.57 50.10 15.78
CA SER A 2 -40.63 49.28 14.97
C SER A 2 -40.07 48.18 15.91
N PHE A 3 -39.77 46.94 15.51
CA PHE A 3 -39.85 46.27 14.20
C PHE A 3 -39.95 44.72 14.33
N HIS A 4 -39.75 44.00 13.22
CA HIS A 4 -39.55 42.55 13.03
C HIS A 4 -39.02 41.74 14.23
N THR A 5 -39.68 40.66 14.69
CA THR A 5 -39.94 39.36 14.04
C THR A 5 -38.72 38.43 13.98
N ARG A 6 -38.71 37.42 14.89
CA ARG A 6 -37.91 36.16 14.83
C ARG A 6 -36.38 36.38 14.87
N ILE A 7 -35.58 35.61 15.60
CA ILE A 7 -35.30 34.19 15.36
C ILE A 7 -35.07 33.47 16.69
N MET A 8 -35.87 32.43 16.91
CA MET A 8 -35.63 31.38 17.89
C MET A 8 -35.16 30.17 17.06
N GLY A 9 -33.87 29.81 17.12
CA GLY A 9 -33.34 28.64 16.41
C GLY A 9 -31.94 28.81 15.79
N ALA A 10 -30.96 28.17 16.42
CA ALA A 10 -29.69 27.67 15.86
C ALA A 10 -28.98 26.88 16.99
N ALA A 11 -29.52 25.73 17.41
CA ALA A 11 -29.10 24.44 16.88
C ALA A 11 -27.58 24.23 17.00
N LEU A 12 -27.12 23.87 18.20
CA LEU A 12 -25.77 23.39 18.47
C LEU A 12 -25.63 21.95 17.93
N ALA A 13 -25.59 21.82 16.60
CA ALA A 13 -25.42 20.54 15.91
C ALA A 13 -23.94 20.13 15.86
N GLY A 14 -23.66 18.88 16.21
CA GLY A 14 -22.32 18.43 16.60
C GLY A 14 -21.30 18.37 15.45
N ALA A 15 -20.07 18.81 15.75
CA ALA A 15 -18.89 18.46 14.97
C ALA A 15 -18.45 17.03 15.33
N THR A 16 -19.11 16.02 14.77
CA THR A 16 -18.59 14.64 14.76
C THR A 16 -17.37 14.60 13.85
N LEU A 17 -16.18 14.68 14.44
CA LEU A 17 -14.92 14.38 13.76
C LEU A 17 -14.92 12.90 13.36
N ALA A 18 -15.35 12.62 12.13
CA ALA A 18 -15.20 11.31 11.52
C ALA A 18 -13.71 11.07 11.29
N PHE A 19 -13.08 10.33 12.20
CA PHE A 19 -11.76 9.75 11.98
C PHE A 19 -11.90 8.71 10.86
N ALA A 20 -11.68 9.13 9.62
CA ALA A 20 -11.41 8.21 8.54
C ALA A 20 -10.12 7.46 8.87
N THR A 21 -10.24 6.21 9.29
CA THR A 21 -9.11 5.30 9.37
C THR A 21 -8.57 5.13 7.97
N ALA A 22 -7.40 5.71 7.67
CA ALA A 22 -6.69 5.41 6.45
C ALA A 22 -6.41 3.91 6.44
N ALA A 23 -6.97 3.19 5.45
CA ALA A 23 -6.60 1.81 5.21
C ALA A 23 -5.10 1.79 4.87
N SER A 24 -4.33 1.10 5.70
CA SER A 24 -2.90 0.90 5.47
C SER A 24 -2.75 -0.40 4.72
N ALA A 25 -2.39 -0.33 3.44
CA ALA A 25 -2.17 -1.52 2.63
C ALA A 25 -1.11 -2.44 3.25
N GLU A 26 -1.39 -3.73 3.32
CA GLU A 26 -0.40 -4.74 3.67
C GLU A 26 0.58 -4.88 2.50
N THR A 27 1.88 -4.85 2.80
CA THR A 27 2.92 -4.72 1.77
C THR A 27 3.79 -5.97 1.73
N LEU A 28 3.71 -6.69 0.61
CA LEU A 28 4.61 -7.80 0.30
C LEU A 28 5.91 -7.26 -0.34
N ARG A 29 7.05 -7.82 0.04
CA ARG A 29 8.37 -7.43 -0.45
C ARG A 29 8.92 -8.48 -1.40
N LEU A 30 9.25 -8.07 -2.62
CA LEU A 30 9.77 -8.91 -3.68
C LEU A 30 11.19 -8.48 -4.05
N GLY A 31 12.17 -9.36 -3.89
CA GLY A 31 13.55 -9.12 -4.35
C GLY A 31 13.85 -9.77 -5.70
N HIS A 32 14.72 -9.15 -6.50
CA HIS A 32 15.41 -9.85 -7.61
C HIS A 32 16.78 -9.21 -7.93
N ASP A 33 17.67 -9.99 -8.51
CA ASP A 33 19.05 -9.57 -8.80
C ASP A 33 19.18 -8.77 -10.11
N GLN A 34 18.28 -9.02 -11.07
CA GLN A 34 18.29 -8.40 -12.39
C GLN A 34 18.00 -6.88 -12.37
N PRO A 35 18.45 -6.10 -13.37
CA PRO A 35 18.13 -4.67 -13.48
C PRO A 35 16.62 -4.39 -13.61
N GLU A 36 16.19 -3.17 -13.29
CA GLU A 36 14.78 -2.71 -13.37
C GLU A 36 14.19 -2.82 -14.79
N ALA A 37 15.02 -2.78 -15.84
CA ALA A 37 14.57 -2.96 -17.23
C ALA A 37 14.42 -4.45 -17.65
N HIS A 38 14.57 -5.40 -16.72
CA HIS A 38 14.43 -6.83 -16.97
C HIS A 38 12.99 -7.32 -16.74
N GLY A 39 12.58 -8.39 -17.43
CA GLY A 39 11.23 -8.97 -17.29
C GLY A 39 10.87 -9.42 -15.86
N TYR A 40 11.85 -9.59 -14.96
CA TYR A 40 11.60 -9.86 -13.54
C TYR A 40 10.90 -8.68 -12.83
N GLN A 41 11.24 -7.44 -13.22
CA GLN A 41 10.54 -6.24 -12.75
C GLN A 41 9.10 -6.24 -13.27
N GLU A 42 8.89 -6.59 -14.54
CA GLU A 42 7.55 -6.66 -15.16
C GLU A 42 6.66 -7.69 -14.44
N VAL A 43 7.21 -8.84 -14.02
CA VAL A 43 6.50 -9.83 -13.20
C VAL A 43 6.09 -9.25 -11.84
N GLY A 44 6.98 -8.52 -11.16
CA GLY A 44 6.65 -7.87 -9.89
C GLY A 44 5.54 -6.81 -10.04
N VAL A 45 5.63 -5.97 -11.08
CA VAL A 45 4.62 -4.93 -11.39
C VAL A 45 3.28 -5.56 -11.80
N TYR A 46 3.32 -6.67 -12.54
CA TYR A 46 2.12 -7.43 -12.88
C TYR A 46 1.45 -8.03 -11.65
N LEU A 47 2.24 -8.56 -10.70
CA LEU A 47 1.73 -9.10 -9.44
C LEU A 47 1.06 -8.02 -8.58
N ASP A 48 1.70 -6.85 -8.40
CA ASP A 48 1.10 -5.70 -7.70
C ASP A 48 -0.26 -5.31 -8.30
N LYS A 49 -0.31 -5.18 -9.63
CA LYS A 49 -1.54 -4.88 -10.35
C LYS A 49 -2.63 -5.94 -10.14
N ARG A 50 -2.28 -7.23 -10.21
CA ARG A 50 -3.25 -8.33 -10.01
C ARG A 50 -3.76 -8.38 -8.57
N LEU A 51 -2.90 -8.16 -7.57
CA LEU A 51 -3.33 -8.08 -6.18
C LEU A 51 -4.34 -6.96 -5.96
N LYS A 52 -4.10 -5.77 -6.52
CA LYS A 52 -5.02 -4.62 -6.42
C LYS A 52 -6.35 -4.84 -7.14
N GLU A 53 -6.34 -5.54 -8.28
CA GLU A 53 -7.57 -5.86 -9.01
C GLU A 53 -8.44 -6.92 -8.31
N GLU A 54 -7.83 -7.94 -7.69
CA GLU A 54 -8.54 -9.07 -7.08
C GLU A 54 -8.87 -8.85 -5.58
N LEU A 55 -8.01 -8.11 -4.85
CA LEU A 55 -8.11 -7.89 -3.40
C LEU A 55 -8.34 -6.42 -3.01
N GLY A 56 -8.34 -5.49 -3.97
CA GLY A 56 -8.45 -4.06 -3.72
C GLY A 56 -7.13 -3.42 -3.24
N ASP A 57 -7.19 -2.12 -2.94
CA ASP A 57 -6.02 -1.32 -2.51
C ASP A 57 -5.50 -1.67 -1.11
N ASP A 58 -6.06 -2.68 -0.44
CA ASP A 58 -5.59 -3.21 0.85
C ASP A 58 -4.26 -3.99 0.73
N TRP A 59 -3.77 -4.26 -0.49
CA TRP A 59 -2.52 -4.97 -0.76
C TRP A 59 -1.61 -4.22 -1.76
N ALA A 60 -0.30 -4.27 -1.53
CA ALA A 60 0.71 -3.74 -2.43
C ALA A 60 1.97 -4.63 -2.48
N VAL A 61 2.73 -4.56 -3.58
CA VAL A 61 4.07 -5.16 -3.67
C VAL A 61 5.13 -4.08 -3.77
N THR A 62 6.10 -4.09 -2.85
CA THR A 62 7.35 -3.32 -3.00
C THR A 62 8.40 -4.19 -3.64
N ILE A 63 8.94 -3.73 -4.77
CA ILE A 63 9.92 -4.47 -5.59
C ILE A 63 11.31 -3.88 -5.35
N PHE A 64 12.29 -4.74 -5.09
CA PHE A 64 13.69 -4.41 -4.85
C PHE A 64 14.56 -5.02 -5.96
N PRO A 65 14.72 -4.33 -7.10
CA PRO A 65 15.50 -4.83 -8.24
C PRO A 65 17.01 -4.67 -8.03
N GLY A 66 17.81 -5.22 -8.95
CA GLY A 66 19.24 -4.91 -9.06
C GLY A 66 20.08 -5.39 -7.88
N ALA A 67 19.68 -6.49 -7.22
CA ALA A 67 20.37 -7.07 -6.06
C ALA A 67 20.48 -6.12 -4.85
N GLN A 68 19.53 -5.18 -4.70
CA GLN A 68 19.47 -4.24 -3.57
C GLN A 68 19.45 -4.92 -2.19
N LEU A 69 18.90 -6.14 -2.11
CA LEU A 69 18.81 -6.93 -0.88
C LEU A 69 19.94 -7.99 -0.75
N GLY A 70 20.92 -7.96 -1.66
CA GLY A 70 21.96 -8.98 -1.79
C GLY A 70 21.80 -9.83 -3.06
N ASN A 71 22.66 -10.84 -3.20
CA ASN A 71 22.57 -11.79 -4.32
C ASN A 71 21.42 -12.79 -4.12
N GLU A 72 21.13 -13.56 -5.16
CA GLU A 72 20.07 -14.58 -5.20
C GLU A 72 20.04 -15.49 -3.95
N MET A 73 21.19 -16.06 -3.57
CA MET A 73 21.30 -16.93 -2.39
C MET A 73 20.95 -16.21 -1.09
N ALA A 74 21.43 -14.97 -0.89
CA ALA A 74 21.11 -14.18 0.30
C ALA A 74 19.63 -13.77 0.36
N MET A 75 19.00 -13.52 -0.79
CA MET A 75 17.56 -13.27 -0.86
C MET A 75 16.75 -14.54 -0.60
N LEU A 76 17.16 -15.70 -1.12
CA LEU A 76 16.53 -16.99 -0.83
C LEU A 76 16.61 -17.35 0.66
N ASP A 77 17.79 -17.21 1.28
CA ASP A 77 17.97 -17.38 2.72
C ASP A 77 17.08 -16.40 3.53
N SER A 78 16.91 -15.18 3.03
CA SER A 78 16.00 -14.19 3.64
C SER A 78 14.53 -14.57 3.52
N VAL A 79 14.10 -15.19 2.41
CA VAL A 79 12.75 -15.75 2.25
C VAL A 79 12.53 -16.92 3.20
N ILE A 80 13.49 -17.85 3.28
CA ILE A 80 13.43 -19.00 4.21
C ILE A 80 13.34 -18.53 5.67
N ALA A 81 14.04 -17.45 6.02
CA ALA A 81 13.99 -16.85 7.35
C ALA A 81 12.73 -16.02 7.64
N GLY A 82 11.85 -15.78 6.66
CA GLY A 82 10.71 -14.86 6.77
C GLY A 82 11.08 -13.37 6.81
N ASN A 83 12.34 -13.04 6.49
CA ASN A 83 12.84 -11.66 6.42
C ASN A 83 12.56 -11.00 5.07
N LEU A 84 12.19 -11.76 4.04
CA LEU A 84 11.71 -11.31 2.73
C LEU A 84 10.50 -12.16 2.35
N ASP A 85 9.51 -11.60 1.64
CA ASP A 85 8.25 -12.31 1.42
C ASP A 85 8.31 -13.13 0.11
N MET A 86 9.01 -12.61 -0.92
CA MET A 86 9.22 -13.27 -2.21
C MET A 86 10.60 -12.92 -2.79
N SER A 87 11.16 -13.83 -3.59
CA SER A 87 12.32 -13.57 -4.45
C SER A 87 12.08 -14.18 -5.83
N ILE A 88 12.59 -13.54 -6.89
CA ILE A 88 12.75 -14.14 -8.22
C ILE A 88 14.23 -14.49 -8.40
N ALA A 89 14.47 -15.71 -8.87
CA ALA A 89 15.76 -16.33 -9.18
C ALA A 89 15.66 -16.92 -10.59
#